data_AF-A0A6S6LZB6-F1
#
_entry.id   AF-A0A6S6LZB6-F1
#
_cell.length_a   1.000
_cell.length_b   1.000
_cell.length_c   1.000
_cell.angle_alpha   90.00
_cell.angle_beta   90.00
_cell.angle_gamma   90.00
#
_symmetry.space_group_name_H-M   'P 1'
#
loop_
_entity.id
_entity.type
_entity.pdbx_description
1 polymer ?
#
loop_
_entity_poly.entity_id
_entity_poly.type
_entity_poly.pdbx_seq_one_letter_code
_entity_poly.pdbx_strand_id
1 'polypeptide(L)'
;MALDGAAELKLESGGTQLFSLYDINRLDPPEKEEIYRSLLPARLKQMLREWGGSVEVIAPNGLRFVRLQARRSPGDPDPVFFLELCDTHHGQMELCFCVIADPAAPRFDVDLDPQGRNNVFATMGRNLAEEERAMVAGLFPNQTRSGLRMFGEFLPLLELFTARLGMDLIMAEPLTYDNAIRYEKYGFDYLVGKRLMQEIDEGFQPGGVLYRRLDGSTPFRRPGMEKTVMGRSWAIHDGIMDEPWDGVRIYKSIGVHAGVNTFPGRESQVL
;
A
#
# COMPACT_ATOMS: atom_id res chain seq x y z
N MET A 1 18.93 -12.26 5.56
CA MET A 1 18.72 -13.72 5.47
C MET A 1 18.57 -14.02 3.99
N ALA A 2 19.37 -14.96 3.49
CA ALA A 2 19.68 -15.14 2.07
C ALA A 2 18.42 -15.37 1.20
N LEU A 3 18.43 -14.69 0.05
CA LEU A 3 17.45 -14.80 -1.05
C LEU A 3 17.65 -16.12 -1.81
N ASP A 4 17.46 -17.27 -1.16
CA ASP A 4 17.48 -18.58 -1.82
C ASP A 4 16.06 -19.03 -2.13
N GLY A 5 15.60 -18.80 -3.36
CA GLY A 5 14.31 -19.30 -3.85
C GLY A 5 13.67 -18.52 -5.01
N ALA A 6 14.16 -17.31 -5.33
CA ALA A 6 13.80 -16.65 -6.57
C ALA A 6 14.68 -17.23 -7.68
N ALA A 7 14.10 -17.96 -8.64
CA ALA A 7 14.74 -18.22 -9.92
C ALA A 7 15.39 -16.92 -10.40
N GLU A 8 16.67 -16.97 -10.80
CA GLU A 8 17.47 -15.80 -11.16
C GLU A 8 16.67 -14.90 -12.11
N LEU A 9 16.12 -13.80 -11.59
CA LEU A 9 15.48 -12.79 -12.42
C LEU A 9 16.58 -12.12 -13.23
N LYS A 10 16.81 -12.60 -14.45
CA LYS A 10 17.72 -11.97 -15.40
C LYS A 10 16.97 -10.82 -16.05
N LEU A 11 17.29 -9.59 -15.63
CA LEU A 11 16.85 -8.38 -16.32
C LEU A 11 17.83 -8.07 -17.46
N GLU A 12 17.88 -9.00 -18.41
CA GLU A 12 18.74 -8.93 -19.59
C GLU A 12 17.91 -9.32 -20.81
N SER A 13 18.01 -8.56 -21.90
CA SER A 13 17.43 -8.93 -23.19
C SER A 13 18.50 -8.85 -24.27
N GLY A 14 18.68 -9.95 -25.02
CA GLY A 14 19.73 -10.04 -26.05
C GLY A 14 21.16 -9.80 -25.55
N GLY A 15 21.43 -10.03 -24.24
CA GLY A 15 22.73 -9.75 -23.61
C GLY A 15 22.92 -8.29 -23.15
N THR A 16 21.88 -7.45 -23.22
CA THR A 16 21.89 -6.07 -22.71
C THR A 16 21.11 -6.00 -21.40
N GLN A 17 21.74 -5.44 -20.37
CA GLN A 17 21.12 -5.22 -19.07
C GLN A 17 20.02 -4.14 -19.17
N LEU A 18 18.91 -4.35 -18.47
CA LEU A 18 17.79 -3.40 -18.37
C LEU A 18 17.95 -2.54 -17.11
N PHE A 19 17.66 -1.24 -17.20
CA PHE A 19 17.89 -0.28 -16.12
C PHE A 19 16.65 0.52 -15.72
N SER A 20 15.52 0.31 -16.40
CA SER A 20 14.28 1.04 -16.14
C SER A 20 13.03 0.24 -16.54
N LEU A 21 11.87 0.68 -16.05
CA LEU A 21 10.57 0.22 -16.55
C LEU A 21 10.39 0.58 -18.03
N TYR A 22 10.97 1.70 -18.47
CA TYR A 22 11.00 2.08 -19.89
C TYR A 22 11.67 1.01 -20.76
N ASP A 23 12.81 0.46 -20.31
CA ASP A 23 13.53 -0.58 -21.03
C ASP A 23 12.71 -1.88 -21.10
N ILE A 24 12.16 -2.32 -19.95
CA ILE A 24 11.32 -3.52 -19.88
C ILE A 24 10.08 -3.38 -20.78
N ASN A 25 9.45 -2.19 -20.80
CA ASN A 25 8.22 -1.96 -21.55
C ASN A 25 8.41 -1.99 -23.08
N ARG A 26 9.65 -1.96 -23.57
CA ARG A 26 10.00 -2.07 -24.98
C ARG A 26 10.27 -3.50 -25.44
N LEU A 27 10.37 -4.45 -24.52
CA LEU A 27 10.52 -5.86 -24.82
C LEU A 27 9.25 -6.43 -25.46
N ASP A 28 9.40 -7.60 -26.08
CA ASP A 28 8.27 -8.35 -26.61
C ASP A 28 7.31 -8.75 -25.48
N PRO A 29 5.99 -8.83 -25.74
CA PRO A 29 5.00 -9.06 -24.70
C PRO A 29 5.27 -10.27 -23.77
N PRO A 30 5.66 -11.46 -24.28
CA PRO A 30 5.95 -12.60 -23.41
C PRO A 30 7.10 -12.35 -22.42
N GLU A 31 8.16 -11.69 -22.86
CA GLU A 31 9.37 -11.43 -22.05
C GLU A 31 9.09 -10.42 -20.94
N LYS A 32 8.44 -9.29 -21.26
CA LYS A 32 8.07 -8.30 -20.24
C LYS A 32 7.04 -8.86 -19.25
N GLU A 33 6.08 -9.66 -19.72
CA GLU A 33 5.08 -10.27 -18.84
C GLU A 33 5.72 -11.24 -17.85
N GLU A 34 6.69 -12.04 -18.27
CA GLU A 34 7.43 -12.93 -17.38
C GLU A 34 8.18 -12.14 -16.30
N ILE A 35 8.90 -11.09 -16.69
CA ILE A 35 9.60 -10.18 -15.76
C ILE A 35 8.63 -9.60 -14.74
N TYR A 36 7.51 -9.00 -15.18
CA TYR A 36 6.58 -8.37 -14.25
C TYR A 36 5.82 -9.37 -13.38
N ARG A 37 5.51 -10.57 -13.90
CA ARG A 37 4.88 -11.63 -13.11
C ARG A 37 5.79 -12.15 -12.00
N SER A 38 7.09 -11.89 -12.05
CA SER A 38 8.02 -12.21 -10.96
C SER A 38 7.68 -11.48 -9.66
N LEU A 39 7.07 -10.28 -9.73
CA LEU A 39 6.68 -9.46 -8.58
C LEU A 39 5.53 -10.05 -7.76
N LEU A 40 4.82 -11.06 -8.28
CA LEU A 40 3.75 -11.71 -7.52
C LEU A 40 4.34 -12.66 -6.46
N PRO A 41 3.89 -12.58 -5.19
CA PRO A 41 4.25 -13.54 -4.15
C PRO A 41 3.99 -14.99 -4.56
N ALA A 42 4.85 -15.92 -4.17
CA ALA A 42 4.72 -17.34 -4.53
C ALA A 42 3.38 -17.93 -4.06
N ARG A 43 2.93 -17.56 -2.86
CA ARG A 43 1.64 -17.97 -2.30
C ARG A 43 0.47 -17.46 -3.16
N LEU A 44 0.53 -16.21 -3.62
CA LEU A 44 -0.47 -15.66 -4.54
C LEU A 44 -0.47 -16.40 -5.88
N LYS A 45 0.70 -16.68 -6.46
CA LYS A 45 0.81 -17.46 -7.71
C LYS A 45 0.17 -18.84 -7.57
N GLN A 46 0.33 -19.50 -6.42
CA GLN A 46 -0.32 -20.77 -6.14
C GLN A 46 -1.85 -20.64 -6.08
N MET A 47 -2.36 -19.68 -5.28
CA MET A 47 -3.80 -19.45 -5.16
C MET A 47 -4.45 -19.16 -6.51
N LEU A 48 -3.81 -18.34 -7.35
CA LEU A 48 -4.29 -18.04 -8.70
C LEU A 48 -4.37 -19.29 -9.58
N ARG A 49 -3.39 -20.21 -9.50
CA ARG A 49 -3.46 -21.49 -10.24
C ARG A 49 -4.63 -22.35 -9.76
N GLU A 50 -4.84 -22.44 -8.45
CA GLU A 50 -5.92 -23.23 -7.85
C GLU A 50 -7.30 -22.67 -8.22
N TRP A 51 -7.43 -21.35 -8.30
CA TRP A 51 -8.67 -20.69 -8.71
C TRP A 51 -8.91 -20.69 -10.22
N GLY A 52 -7.90 -20.99 -11.03
CA GLY A 52 -7.93 -20.67 -12.47
C GLY A 52 -8.00 -19.16 -12.73
N GLY A 53 -7.42 -18.37 -11.81
CA GLY A 53 -7.39 -16.91 -11.87
C GLY A 53 -6.46 -16.36 -12.96
N SER A 54 -6.56 -15.06 -13.19
CA SER A 54 -5.81 -14.36 -14.23
C SER A 54 -4.87 -13.31 -13.65
N VAL A 55 -3.83 -12.98 -14.42
CA VAL A 55 -2.96 -11.83 -14.16
C VAL A 55 -2.88 -11.03 -15.45
N GLU A 56 -3.27 -9.76 -15.36
CA GLU A 56 -3.16 -8.78 -16.42
C GLU A 56 -1.95 -7.87 -16.15
N VAL A 57 -1.16 -7.63 -17.20
CA VAL A 57 0.01 -6.75 -17.17
C VAL A 57 -0.25 -5.59 -18.11
N ILE A 58 -0.43 -4.40 -17.54
CA ILE A 58 -0.64 -3.16 -18.30
C ILE A 58 0.66 -2.37 -18.25
N ALA A 59 1.45 -2.52 -19.31
CA ALA A 59 2.80 -1.98 -19.46
C ALA A 59 2.96 -1.41 -20.88
N PRO A 60 2.42 -0.20 -21.15
CA PRO A 60 2.46 0.38 -22.49
C PRO A 60 3.90 0.69 -22.94
N ASN A 61 4.19 0.42 -24.21
CA ASN A 61 5.51 0.69 -24.78
C ASN A 61 5.85 2.19 -24.68
N GLY A 62 7.08 2.48 -24.24
CA GLY A 62 7.58 3.85 -24.14
C GLY A 62 7.12 4.63 -22.91
N LEU A 63 6.36 4.01 -22.00
CA LEU A 63 6.02 4.59 -20.70
C LEU A 63 6.88 4.00 -19.58
N ARG A 64 7.07 4.80 -18.54
CA ARG A 64 7.80 4.48 -17.30
C ARG A 64 6.83 4.00 -16.21
N PHE A 65 5.96 3.07 -16.59
CA PHE A 65 4.79 2.68 -15.81
C PHE A 65 4.48 1.21 -16.03
N VAL A 66 4.09 0.52 -14.95
CA VAL A 66 3.45 -0.79 -15.03
C VAL A 66 2.33 -0.89 -14.01
N ARG A 67 1.22 -1.51 -14.43
CA ARG A 67 0.15 -1.96 -13.54
C ARG A 67 -0.02 -3.47 -13.65
N LEU A 68 -0.09 -4.14 -12.51
CA LEU A 68 -0.43 -5.57 -12.41
C LEU A 68 -1.77 -5.72 -11.72
N GLN A 69 -2.66 -6.50 -12.32
CA GLN A 69 -3.92 -6.89 -11.72
C GLN A 69 -4.04 -8.41 -11.72
N ALA A 70 -4.08 -9.02 -10.55
CA ALA A 70 -4.45 -10.42 -10.44
C ALA A 70 -5.88 -10.55 -9.93
N ARG A 71 -6.67 -11.43 -10.55
CA ARG A 71 -8.08 -11.68 -10.20
C ARG A 71 -8.29 -13.17 -9.98
N ARG A 72 -9.11 -13.50 -8.99
CA ARG A 72 -9.57 -14.87 -8.77
C ARG A 72 -10.53 -15.28 -9.91
N SER A 73 -11.44 -14.40 -10.30
CA SER A 73 -12.38 -14.59 -11.40
C SER A 73 -12.58 -13.29 -12.20
N PRO A 74 -12.89 -13.34 -13.51
CA PRO A 74 -13.24 -12.15 -14.30
C PRO A 74 -14.44 -11.36 -13.75
N GLY A 75 -15.33 -12.02 -13.00
CA GLY A 75 -16.50 -11.38 -12.40
C GLY A 75 -16.25 -10.72 -11.03
N ASP A 76 -15.05 -10.86 -10.46
CA ASP A 76 -14.74 -10.23 -9.17
C ASP A 76 -14.60 -8.71 -9.36
N PRO A 77 -15.28 -7.89 -8.55
CA PRO A 77 -15.23 -6.44 -8.70
C PRO A 77 -13.81 -5.91 -8.45
N ASP A 78 -13.17 -6.41 -7.40
CA ASP A 78 -11.85 -5.99 -6.96
C ASP A 78 -10.81 -7.07 -7.29
N PRO A 79 -9.59 -6.68 -7.71
CA PRO A 79 -8.50 -7.63 -7.86
C PRO A 79 -8.01 -8.13 -6.48
N VAL A 80 -7.52 -9.38 -6.44
CA VAL A 80 -6.84 -9.95 -5.26
C VAL A 80 -5.47 -9.29 -5.06
N PHE A 81 -4.83 -8.87 -6.16
CA PHE A 81 -3.56 -8.14 -6.14
C PHE A 81 -3.62 -7.02 -7.16
N PHE A 82 -3.33 -5.81 -6.72
CA PHE A 82 -3.16 -4.64 -7.57
C PHE A 82 -1.84 -3.98 -7.23
N LEU A 83 -1.04 -3.71 -8.24
CA LEU A 83 0.24 -3.02 -8.10
C LEU A 83 0.35 -1.97 -9.19
N GLU A 84 0.77 -0.77 -8.82
CA GLU A 84 1.24 0.26 -9.74
C GLU A 84 2.64 0.69 -9.35
N LEU A 85 3.52 0.69 -10.34
CA LEU A 85 4.87 1.19 -10.25
C LEU A 85 5.12 2.21 -11.34
N CYS A 86 5.83 3.28 -10.97
CA CYS A 86 6.51 4.17 -11.89
C CYS A 86 8.00 4.14 -11.58
N ASP A 87 8.83 4.57 -12.52
CA ASP A 87 10.20 4.95 -12.21
C ASP A 87 10.49 6.37 -12.68
N THR A 88 11.51 7.01 -12.10
CA THR A 88 11.92 8.37 -12.45
C THR A 88 13.19 8.39 -13.29
N HIS A 89 13.40 9.46 -14.08
CA HIS A 89 14.60 9.63 -14.90
C HIS A 89 15.89 9.66 -14.07
N HIS A 90 15.77 9.81 -12.75
CA HIS A 90 16.88 9.81 -11.79
C HIS A 90 17.15 8.42 -11.18
N GLY A 91 16.56 7.36 -11.71
CA GLY A 91 16.83 5.99 -11.25
C GLY A 91 16.20 5.67 -9.90
N GLN A 92 14.98 6.17 -9.65
CA GLN A 92 14.20 5.86 -8.46
C GLN A 92 12.96 5.08 -8.86
N MET A 93 12.66 4.02 -8.12
CA MET A 93 11.38 3.30 -8.23
C MET A 93 10.35 4.03 -7.38
N GLU A 94 9.12 4.12 -7.85
CA GLU A 94 7.98 4.68 -7.14
C GLU A 94 6.90 3.62 -6.99
N LEU A 95 6.61 3.24 -5.74
CA LEU A 95 5.50 2.38 -5.37
C LEU A 95 4.24 3.25 -5.27
N CYS A 96 3.54 3.42 -6.39
CA CYS A 96 2.37 4.29 -6.48
C CYS A 96 1.17 3.71 -5.74
N PHE A 97 0.91 2.41 -5.90
CA PHE A 97 -0.21 1.76 -5.24
C PHE A 97 0.03 0.26 -5.08
N CYS A 98 -0.38 -0.31 -3.93
CA CYS A 98 -0.34 -1.76 -3.70
C CYS A 98 -1.53 -2.21 -2.85
N VAL A 99 -2.31 -3.14 -3.37
CA VAL A 99 -3.41 -3.79 -2.65
C VAL A 99 -3.22 -5.29 -2.75
N ILE A 100 -3.34 -5.99 -1.61
CA ILE A 100 -3.39 -7.45 -1.54
C ILE A 100 -4.59 -7.84 -0.68
N ALA A 101 -5.74 -8.03 -1.32
CA ALA A 101 -7.02 -8.24 -0.67
C ALA A 101 -7.39 -9.73 -0.60
N ASP A 102 -8.12 -10.15 0.43
CA ASP A 102 -8.75 -11.46 0.44
C ASP A 102 -10.07 -11.41 -0.36
N PRO A 103 -10.17 -12.08 -1.52
CA PRO A 103 -11.38 -12.04 -2.33
C PRO A 103 -12.57 -12.77 -1.68
N ALA A 104 -12.34 -13.59 -0.63
CA ALA A 104 -13.40 -14.25 0.13
C ALA A 104 -13.93 -13.41 1.30
N ALA A 105 -13.20 -12.37 1.72
CA ALA A 105 -13.62 -11.49 2.81
C ALA A 105 -14.80 -10.60 2.40
N PRO A 106 -15.66 -10.17 3.35
CA PRO A 106 -16.70 -9.19 3.07
C PRO A 106 -16.13 -7.92 2.41
N ARG A 107 -16.87 -7.39 1.42
CA ARG A 107 -16.60 -6.08 0.81
C ARG A 107 -17.39 -5.00 1.56
N PHE A 108 -16.76 -3.85 1.77
CA PHE A 108 -17.40 -2.64 2.24
C PHE A 108 -17.22 -1.56 1.18
N ASP A 109 -18.30 -0.89 0.81
CA ASP A 109 -18.33 0.06 -0.30
C ASP A 109 -17.85 1.46 0.13
N VAL A 110 -16.70 1.50 0.82
CA VAL A 110 -16.05 2.73 1.30
C VAL A 110 -15.42 3.54 0.16
N ASP A 111 -15.21 2.91 -1.00
CA ASP A 111 -14.71 3.51 -2.24
C ASP A 111 -15.82 4.08 -3.14
N LEU A 112 -17.08 3.90 -2.73
CA LEU A 112 -18.25 4.39 -3.45
C LEU A 112 -18.94 5.51 -2.67
N ASP A 113 -19.67 6.36 -3.38
CA ASP A 113 -20.61 7.31 -2.80
C ASP A 113 -21.98 6.63 -2.54
N PRO A 114 -22.94 7.30 -1.88
CA PRO A 114 -24.26 6.73 -1.63
C PRO A 114 -25.08 6.42 -2.90
N GLN A 115 -24.62 6.83 -4.08
CA GLN A 115 -25.22 6.51 -5.38
C GLN A 115 -24.47 5.37 -6.10
N GLY A 116 -23.46 4.77 -5.48
CA GLY A 116 -22.67 3.67 -6.04
C GLY A 116 -21.59 4.11 -7.04
N ARG A 117 -21.23 5.40 -7.09
CA ARG A 117 -20.18 5.92 -7.97
C ARG A 117 -18.85 5.95 -7.22
N ASN A 118 -17.74 5.78 -7.93
CA ASN A 118 -16.41 5.90 -7.31
C ASN A 118 -16.26 7.28 -6.65
N ASN A 119 -15.89 7.29 -5.37
CA ASN A 119 -15.81 8.52 -4.58
C ASN A 119 -14.44 9.21 -4.59
N VAL A 120 -13.47 8.68 -5.35
CA VAL A 120 -12.13 9.23 -5.52
C VAL A 120 -11.46 9.49 -4.17
N PHE A 121 -11.34 8.44 -3.35
CA PHE A 121 -10.78 8.51 -1.98
C PHE A 121 -11.48 9.58 -1.13
N ALA A 122 -12.81 9.49 -1.06
CA ALA A 122 -13.69 10.43 -0.35
C ALA A 122 -13.73 11.88 -0.88
N THR A 123 -12.95 12.24 -1.91
CA THR A 123 -12.97 13.58 -2.53
C THR A 123 -14.34 13.95 -3.11
N MET A 124 -15.07 12.96 -3.63
CA MET A 124 -16.40 13.13 -4.22
C MET A 124 -17.54 12.74 -3.24
N GLY A 125 -17.23 12.63 -1.94
CA GLY A 125 -18.19 12.32 -0.88
C GLY A 125 -17.88 11.02 -0.13
N ARG A 126 -18.28 10.94 1.15
CA ARG A 126 -18.07 9.75 2.01
C ARG A 126 -19.31 8.88 2.08
N ASN A 127 -19.12 7.57 2.11
CA ASN A 127 -20.15 6.60 2.47
C ASN A 127 -20.00 6.21 3.95
N LEU A 128 -20.47 7.08 4.84
CA LEU A 128 -20.26 6.96 6.29
C LEU A 128 -20.79 5.65 6.89
N ALA A 129 -21.89 5.13 6.34
CA ALA A 129 -22.47 3.87 6.81
C ALA A 129 -21.55 2.68 6.53
N GLU A 130 -20.95 2.62 5.33
CA GLU A 130 -19.99 1.58 4.99
C GLU A 130 -18.65 1.77 5.70
N GLU A 131 -18.21 3.02 5.91
CA GLU A 131 -17.01 3.32 6.71
C GLU A 131 -17.17 2.85 8.17
N GLU A 132 -18.32 3.09 8.80
CA GLU A 132 -18.58 2.60 10.15
C GLU A 132 -18.60 1.07 10.21
N ARG A 133 -19.25 0.42 9.24
CA ARG A 133 -19.26 -1.05 9.11
C ARG A 133 -17.85 -1.61 8.92
N ALA A 134 -17.05 -0.98 8.06
CA ALA A 134 -15.66 -1.37 7.80
C ALA A 134 -14.79 -1.22 9.05
N MET A 135 -14.93 -0.10 9.77
CA MET A 135 -14.25 0.13 11.05
C MET A 135 -14.59 -0.95 12.08
N VAL A 136 -15.89 -1.28 12.23
CA VAL A 136 -16.34 -2.33 13.16
C VAL A 136 -15.80 -3.70 12.75
N ALA A 137 -15.62 -3.95 11.46
CA ALA A 137 -15.01 -5.16 10.92
C ALA A 137 -13.47 -5.18 11.03
N GLY A 138 -12.85 -4.14 11.63
CA GLY A 138 -11.40 -4.07 11.84
C GLY A 138 -10.60 -3.60 10.63
N LEU A 139 -11.25 -2.92 9.68
CA LEU A 139 -10.58 -2.35 8.50
C LEU A 139 -10.11 -0.91 8.77
N PHE A 140 -9.09 -0.49 8.02
CA PHE A 140 -8.58 0.88 8.00
C PHE A 140 -9.38 1.76 7.02
N PRO A 141 -9.26 3.11 7.08
CA PRO A 141 -9.85 3.98 6.08
C PRO A 141 -9.49 3.58 4.64
N ASN A 142 -10.45 3.72 3.72
CA ASN A 142 -10.34 3.34 2.31
C ASN A 142 -10.10 1.85 2.02
N GLN A 143 -10.06 0.99 3.04
CA GLN A 143 -9.89 -0.45 2.85
C GLN A 143 -11.24 -1.12 2.60
N THR A 144 -11.45 -1.62 1.38
CA THR A 144 -12.70 -2.29 0.99
C THR A 144 -12.81 -3.73 1.49
N ARG A 145 -11.67 -4.40 1.75
CA ARG A 145 -11.58 -5.80 2.20
C ARG A 145 -10.39 -6.03 3.12
N SER A 146 -10.50 -7.03 3.98
CA SER A 146 -9.32 -7.51 4.74
C SER A 146 -8.25 -8.04 3.77
N GLY A 147 -6.98 -7.92 4.16
CA GLY A 147 -5.85 -8.32 3.30
C GLY A 147 -5.34 -9.72 3.59
N LEU A 148 -4.68 -10.34 2.60
CA LEU A 148 -4.04 -11.67 2.73
C LEU A 148 -2.72 -11.67 3.54
N ARG A 149 -2.32 -10.50 4.08
CA ARG A 149 -1.08 -10.28 4.85
C ARG A 149 0.20 -10.65 4.08
N MET A 150 0.22 -10.51 2.76
CA MET A 150 1.38 -10.85 1.90
C MET A 150 2.34 -9.69 1.61
N PHE A 151 2.14 -8.51 2.19
CA PHE A 151 3.02 -7.37 1.87
C PHE A 151 4.50 -7.66 2.22
N GLY A 152 4.76 -8.40 3.32
CA GLY A 152 6.10 -8.86 3.67
C GLY A 152 6.68 -9.94 2.75
N GLU A 153 5.86 -10.61 1.92
CA GLU A 153 6.32 -11.50 0.85
C GLU A 153 6.57 -10.73 -0.45
N PHE A 154 5.77 -9.70 -0.71
CA PHE A 154 5.86 -8.84 -1.89
C PHE A 154 7.06 -7.89 -1.83
N LEU A 155 7.26 -7.19 -0.72
CA LEU A 155 8.28 -6.13 -0.64
C LEU A 155 9.70 -6.63 -0.97
N PRO A 156 10.17 -7.81 -0.50
CA PRO A 156 11.47 -8.33 -0.90
C PRO A 156 11.60 -8.58 -2.42
N LEU A 157 10.51 -8.96 -3.09
CA LEU A 157 10.50 -9.12 -4.56
C LEU A 157 10.66 -7.75 -5.24
N LEU A 158 9.97 -6.73 -4.73
CA LEU A 158 10.11 -5.36 -5.22
C LEU A 158 11.53 -4.80 -4.96
N GLU A 159 12.11 -5.04 -3.79
CA GLU A 159 13.47 -4.62 -3.48
C GLU A 159 14.48 -5.28 -4.42
N LEU A 160 14.36 -6.59 -4.64
CA LEU A 160 15.22 -7.31 -5.59
C LEU A 160 15.04 -6.79 -7.03
N PHE A 161 13.80 -6.61 -7.47
CA PHE A 161 13.50 -6.09 -8.80
C PHE A 161 14.13 -4.70 -9.01
N THR A 162 13.96 -3.80 -8.02
CA THR A 162 14.51 -2.44 -8.02
C THR A 162 16.04 -2.47 -8.06
N ALA A 163 16.67 -3.30 -7.23
CA ALA A 163 18.12 -3.46 -7.20
C ALA A 163 18.68 -3.96 -8.55
N ARG A 164 17.98 -4.87 -9.22
CA ARG A 164 18.40 -5.44 -10.51
C ARG A 164 18.33 -4.44 -11.66
N LEU A 165 17.47 -3.42 -11.54
CA LEU A 165 17.45 -2.26 -12.44
C LEU A 165 18.55 -1.24 -12.12
N GLY A 166 19.39 -1.48 -11.11
CA GLY A 166 20.44 -0.56 -10.69
C GLY A 166 19.92 0.64 -9.90
N MET A 167 18.75 0.52 -9.28
CA MET A 167 18.14 1.56 -8.45
C MET A 167 18.30 1.24 -6.96
N ASP A 168 18.61 2.26 -6.16
CA ASP A 168 18.90 2.10 -4.71
C ASP A 168 17.74 2.52 -3.79
N LEU A 169 16.67 3.10 -4.36
CA LEU A 169 15.56 3.69 -3.61
C LEU A 169 14.19 3.30 -4.20
N ILE A 170 13.27 2.96 -3.30
CA ILE A 170 11.83 2.91 -3.57
C ILE A 170 11.18 4.08 -2.84
N MET A 171 10.49 4.96 -3.56
CA MET A 171 9.69 6.07 -3.05
C MET A 171 8.22 5.66 -2.96
N ALA A 172 7.46 6.25 -2.04
CA ALA A 172 6.02 6.10 -2.01
C ALA A 172 5.32 7.29 -1.33
N GLU A 173 4.07 7.51 -1.68
CA GLU A 173 3.12 8.29 -0.89
C GLU A 173 2.21 7.32 -0.13
N PRO A 174 2.12 7.40 1.21
CA PRO A 174 1.37 6.41 1.98
C PRO A 174 -0.15 6.52 1.82
N LEU A 175 -0.68 7.68 1.38
CA LEU A 175 -2.11 8.00 1.20
C LEU A 175 -2.96 8.01 2.47
N THR A 176 -2.60 7.25 3.50
CA THR A 176 -3.26 7.27 4.82
C THR A 176 -2.25 7.12 5.96
N TYR A 177 -2.63 7.59 7.15
CA TYR A 177 -1.81 7.49 8.36
C TYR A 177 -1.43 6.03 8.71
N ASP A 178 -2.35 5.06 8.57
CA ASP A 178 -2.02 3.66 8.86
C ASP A 178 -0.99 3.07 7.90
N ASN A 179 -1.04 3.47 6.63
CA ASN A 179 -0.07 3.05 5.66
C ASN A 179 1.31 3.60 6.01
N ALA A 180 1.42 4.87 6.41
CA ALA A 180 2.69 5.44 6.87
C ALA A 180 3.29 4.63 8.04
N ILE A 181 2.49 4.34 9.08
CA ILE A 181 2.91 3.49 10.21
C ILE A 181 3.26 2.05 9.76
N ARG A 182 2.51 1.50 8.79
CA ARG A 182 2.78 0.17 8.23
C ARG A 182 4.13 0.15 7.50
N TYR A 183 4.44 1.18 6.71
CA TYR A 183 5.70 1.26 5.97
C TYR A 183 6.91 1.43 6.90
N GLU A 184 6.78 2.14 8.02
CA GLU A 184 7.83 2.19 9.06
C GLU A 184 8.25 0.79 9.53
N LYS A 185 7.27 -0.11 9.76
CA LYS A 185 7.51 -1.51 10.14
C LYS A 185 8.28 -2.29 9.08
N TYR A 186 8.18 -1.89 7.81
CA TYR A 186 8.93 -2.48 6.69
C TYR A 186 10.26 -1.76 6.42
N GLY A 187 10.64 -0.81 7.29
CA GLY A 187 11.93 -0.16 7.27
C GLY A 187 12.02 1.04 6.32
N PHE A 188 10.88 1.63 5.95
CA PHE A 188 10.85 2.94 5.27
C PHE A 188 11.19 4.06 6.28
N ASP A 189 11.84 5.12 5.78
CA ASP A 189 11.95 6.42 6.47
C ASP A 189 11.17 7.48 5.67
N TYR A 190 11.15 8.70 6.18
CA TYR A 190 10.44 9.82 5.61
C TYR A 190 11.38 10.73 4.84
N LEU A 191 11.03 11.02 3.60
CA LEU A 191 11.59 12.16 2.88
C LEU A 191 10.98 13.46 3.40
N VAL A 192 9.65 13.46 3.60
CA VAL A 192 8.86 14.56 4.18
C VAL A 192 7.75 13.95 5.04
N GLY A 193 7.41 14.60 6.15
CA GLY A 193 6.28 14.21 7.01
C GLY A 193 6.66 13.56 8.33
N LYS A 194 7.94 13.25 8.60
CA LYS A 194 8.38 12.65 9.88
C LYS A 194 7.92 13.46 11.09
N ARG A 195 8.11 14.78 11.02
CA ARG A 195 7.71 15.72 12.06
C ARG A 195 6.20 15.73 12.28
N LEU A 196 5.41 15.73 11.20
CA LEU A 196 3.94 15.64 11.27
C LEU A 196 3.51 14.37 12.01
N MET A 197 4.13 13.21 11.71
CA MET A 197 3.81 11.95 12.37
C MET A 197 4.15 11.98 13.87
N GLN A 198 5.23 12.64 14.26
CA GLN A 198 5.60 12.85 15.67
C GLN A 198 4.63 13.82 16.38
N GLU A 199 4.26 14.92 15.73
CA GLU A 199 3.27 15.89 16.25
C GLU A 199 1.89 15.24 16.42
N ILE A 200 1.50 14.32 15.53
CA ILE A 200 0.30 13.51 15.67
C ILE A 200 0.39 12.62 16.91
N ASP A 201 1.52 11.94 17.12
CA ASP A 201 1.70 11.11 18.33
C ASP A 201 1.59 11.94 19.61
N GLU A 202 2.29 13.08 19.68
CA GLU A 202 2.19 14.04 20.77
C GLU A 202 0.75 14.54 20.98
N GLY A 203 0.04 14.83 19.88
CA GLY A 203 -1.34 15.28 19.89
C GLY A 203 -2.31 14.25 20.48
N PHE A 204 -2.04 12.95 20.30
CA PHE A 204 -2.82 11.84 20.84
C PHE A 204 -2.38 11.38 22.23
N GLN A 205 -1.26 11.87 22.77
CA GLN A 205 -0.88 11.58 24.17
C GLN A 205 -1.94 12.13 25.15
N PRO A 206 -2.08 11.55 26.37
CA PRO A 206 -3.03 12.04 27.36
C PRO A 206 -2.89 13.54 27.63
N GLY A 207 -3.99 14.28 27.45
CA GLY A 207 -3.99 15.74 27.57
C GLY A 207 -3.48 16.50 26.33
N GLY A 208 -3.17 15.81 25.23
CA GLY A 208 -2.90 16.41 23.92
C GLY A 208 -4.15 16.98 23.24
N VAL A 209 -3.95 17.75 22.17
CA VAL A 209 -5.06 18.41 21.46
C VAL A 209 -5.98 17.40 20.75
N LEU A 210 -5.42 16.39 20.08
CA LEU A 210 -6.19 15.35 19.40
C LEU A 210 -6.84 14.40 20.42
N TYR A 211 -6.15 14.09 21.51
CA TYR A 211 -6.71 13.32 22.62
C TYR A 211 -7.99 13.96 23.17
N ARG A 212 -7.99 15.28 23.41
CA ARG A 212 -9.19 16.00 23.90
C ARG A 212 -10.33 16.03 22.88
N ARG A 213 -10.02 15.91 21.58
CA ARG A 213 -11.02 15.88 20.50
C ARG A 213 -11.63 14.49 20.30
N LEU A 214 -11.15 13.46 21.00
CA LEU A 214 -11.82 12.15 21.09
C LEU A 214 -13.01 12.23 22.05
N ASP A 215 -14.00 13.04 21.70
CA ASP A 215 -15.17 13.38 22.51
C ASP A 215 -16.40 12.49 22.25
N GLY A 216 -16.30 11.54 21.32
CA GLY A 216 -17.39 10.66 20.91
C GLY A 216 -18.46 11.33 20.04
N SER A 217 -18.19 12.52 19.48
CA SER A 217 -19.11 13.22 18.56
C SER A 217 -19.43 12.43 17.30
N THR A 218 -18.53 11.54 16.86
CA THR A 218 -18.74 10.58 15.78
C THR A 218 -18.29 9.18 16.21
N PRO A 219 -18.73 8.10 15.53
CA PRO A 219 -18.22 6.75 15.76
C PRO A 219 -16.68 6.66 15.65
N PHE A 220 -16.08 7.56 14.87
CA PHE A 220 -14.65 7.67 14.57
C PHE A 220 -13.84 8.53 15.56
N ARG A 221 -14.48 9.10 16.59
CA ARG A 221 -13.84 9.97 17.60
C ARG A 221 -14.07 9.50 19.04
N ARG A 222 -14.27 8.20 19.24
CA ARG A 222 -14.54 7.64 20.57
C ARG A 222 -13.27 7.68 21.44
N PRO A 223 -13.38 7.97 22.75
CA PRO A 223 -12.28 7.78 23.69
C PRO A 223 -11.71 6.36 23.59
N GLY A 224 -10.38 6.22 23.64
CA GLY A 224 -9.66 4.95 23.46
C GLY A 224 -9.08 4.77 22.05
N MET A 225 -9.54 5.55 21.06
CA MET A 225 -9.00 5.50 19.70
C MET A 225 -7.53 5.93 19.60
N GLU A 226 -7.04 6.73 20.54
CA GLU A 226 -5.63 7.15 20.64
C GLU A 226 -4.65 5.99 20.81
N LYS A 227 -5.13 4.81 21.22
CA LYS A 227 -4.29 3.67 21.62
C LYS A 227 -3.84 2.79 20.47
N THR A 228 -4.59 2.80 19.36
CA THR A 228 -4.37 1.88 18.24
C THR A 228 -4.16 2.63 16.94
N VAL A 229 -3.43 2.02 16.01
CA VAL A 229 -3.22 2.61 14.67
C VAL A 229 -4.57 2.82 13.98
N MET A 230 -5.47 1.83 14.04
CA MET A 230 -6.80 1.94 13.42
C MET A 230 -7.63 3.08 14.01
N GLY A 231 -7.65 3.21 15.34
CA GLY A 231 -8.39 4.28 16.00
C GLY A 231 -7.89 5.67 15.58
N ARG A 232 -6.57 5.89 15.60
CA ARG A 232 -5.98 7.14 15.12
C ARG A 232 -6.26 7.38 13.64
N SER A 233 -6.15 6.37 12.79
CA SER A 233 -6.43 6.50 11.36
C SER A 233 -7.86 6.92 11.08
N TRP A 234 -8.85 6.32 11.75
CA TRP A 234 -10.25 6.70 11.58
C TRP A 234 -10.53 8.11 12.10
N ALA A 235 -9.96 8.48 13.26
CA ALA A 235 -10.08 9.84 13.78
C ALA A 235 -9.47 10.88 12.81
N ILE A 236 -8.30 10.58 12.24
CA ILE A 236 -7.64 11.44 11.24
C ILE A 236 -8.47 11.53 9.96
N HIS A 237 -8.95 10.40 9.43
CA HIS A 237 -9.84 10.34 8.26
C HIS A 237 -11.14 11.12 8.50
N ASP A 238 -11.64 11.13 9.72
CA ASP A 238 -12.82 11.89 10.14
C ASP A 238 -12.54 13.39 10.35
N GLY A 239 -11.32 13.86 10.10
CA GLY A 239 -10.96 15.28 10.21
C GLY A 239 -10.82 15.76 11.65
N ILE A 240 -10.22 14.96 12.53
CA ILE A 240 -9.92 15.38 13.92
C ILE A 240 -8.82 16.47 14.00
N MET A 241 -7.97 16.56 12.97
CA MET A 241 -6.87 17.53 12.87
C MET A 241 -7.35 18.89 12.35
N ASP A 242 -6.57 19.94 12.60
CA ASP A 242 -6.87 21.29 12.08
C ASP A 242 -6.59 21.40 10.57
N GLU A 243 -5.61 20.65 10.09
CA GLU A 243 -5.24 20.55 8.68
C GLU A 243 -5.38 19.09 8.21
N PRO A 244 -5.71 18.86 6.92
CA PRO A 244 -5.72 17.52 6.35
C PRO A 244 -4.36 16.81 6.55
N TRP A 245 -4.42 15.50 6.78
CA TRP A 245 -3.21 14.69 6.73
C TRP A 245 -2.78 14.52 5.27
N ASP A 246 -1.72 15.22 4.87
CA ASP A 246 -1.24 15.26 3.48
C ASP A 246 0.27 15.59 3.43
N GLY A 247 0.88 15.53 2.24
CA GLY A 247 2.27 15.93 1.99
C GLY A 247 3.32 14.97 2.54
N VAL A 248 2.92 13.76 2.94
CA VAL A 248 3.82 12.73 3.46
C VAL A 248 4.44 11.94 2.31
N ARG A 249 5.77 11.93 2.25
CA ARG A 249 6.52 11.09 1.31
C ARG A 249 7.55 10.25 2.04
N ILE A 250 7.58 8.97 1.73
CA ILE A 250 8.46 7.99 2.35
C ILE A 250 9.42 7.39 1.33
N TYR A 251 10.52 6.83 1.82
CA TYR A 251 11.48 6.10 1.01
C TYR A 251 11.98 4.85 1.71
N LYS A 252 12.36 3.86 0.91
CA LYS A 252 13.03 2.65 1.33
C LYS A 252 14.35 2.54 0.58
N SER A 253 15.45 2.59 1.32
CA SER A 253 16.76 2.22 0.78
C SER A 253 16.85 0.70 0.70
N ILE A 254 17.24 0.21 -0.48
CA ILE A 254 17.33 -1.23 -0.73
C ILE A 254 18.26 -1.89 0.28
N GLY A 255 17.76 -2.95 0.93
CA GLY A 255 18.55 -3.72 1.90
C GLY A 255 18.77 -3.05 3.26
N VAL A 256 18.21 -1.85 3.48
CA VAL A 256 18.31 -1.10 4.75
C VAL A 256 16.97 -1.05 5.44
N HIS A 257 16.95 -1.27 6.76
CA HIS A 257 15.78 -1.06 7.60
C HIS A 257 15.98 0.21 8.44
N ALA A 258 15.25 1.29 8.14
CA ALA A 258 15.47 2.59 8.77
C ALA A 258 15.19 2.62 10.29
N GLY A 259 14.34 1.71 10.79
CA GLY A 259 14.05 1.60 12.23
C GLY A 259 13.20 2.75 12.78
N VAL A 260 12.50 3.47 11.92
CA VAL A 260 11.56 4.53 12.33
C VAL A 260 10.36 3.92 13.06
N ASN A 261 9.88 4.62 14.08
CA ASN A 261 8.71 4.24 14.84
C ASN A 261 8.08 5.52 15.43
N THR A 262 7.15 6.14 14.70
CA THR A 262 6.53 7.40 15.11
C THR A 262 5.35 7.20 16.05
N PHE A 263 4.88 5.97 16.24
CA PHE A 263 3.86 5.62 17.23
C PHE A 263 4.31 4.42 18.10
N PRO A 264 5.28 4.62 19.01
CA PRO A 264 5.91 3.53 19.76
C PRO A 264 5.01 2.90 20.83
N GLY A 265 4.11 3.69 21.44
CA GLY A 265 3.22 3.25 22.52
C GLY A 265 1.93 2.55 22.08
N ARG A 266 1.82 2.17 20.81
CA ARG A 266 0.60 1.56 20.26
C ARG A 266 0.27 0.22 20.93
N GLU A 267 -1.00 0.04 21.28
CA GLU A 267 -1.52 -1.24 21.74
C GLU A 267 -1.67 -2.20 20.55
N SER A 268 -1.35 -3.48 20.78
CA SER A 268 -1.62 -4.53 19.81
C SER A 268 -3.12 -4.61 19.56
N GLN A 269 -3.50 -4.50 18.30
CA GLN A 269 -4.89 -4.66 17.91
C GLN A 269 -5.24 -6.14 17.99
N VAL A 270 -6.12 -6.50 18.93
CA VAL A 270 -6.72 -7.83 18.96
C VAL A 270 -7.74 -7.84 17.81
N LEU A 271 -7.34 -8.43 16.68
CA LEU A 271 -8.21 -8.77 15.55
C LEU A 271 -8.78 -10.17 15.76
#